data_AF-A0A921E5J5-F1
#
_entry.id   AF-A0A921E5J5-F1
#
_cell.length_a   1.000
_cell.length_b   1.000
_cell.length_c   1.000
_cell.angle_alpha   90.00
_cell.angle_beta   90.00
_cell.angle_gamma   90.00
#
_symmetry.space_group_name_H-M   'P 1'
#
loop_
_entity.id
_entity.type
_entity.pdbx_description
1 polymer ?
#
loop_
_entity_poly.entity_id
_entity_poly.type
_entity_poly.pdbx_seq_one_letter_code
_entity_poly.pdbx_strand_id
1 'polypeptide(L)'
;MSENEEMFSVELESVDREMEVDGNGVVETFEVRFNCARPNCSLEVHVTFDVKDVTTLEVVPRAMSEMGRAFAALAEQSAGWGEKEA
;
A
#
# COMPACT_ATOMS: atom_id res chain seq x y z
N MET A 1 -18.52 21.05 9.44
CA MET A 1 -18.53 20.61 8.04
C MET A 1 -17.10 20.51 7.60
N SER A 2 -16.48 19.36 7.36
CA SER A 2 -16.63 18.01 7.90
C SER A 2 -15.28 17.38 7.57
N GLU A 3 -14.40 17.12 8.55
CA GLU A 3 -13.08 16.50 8.30
C GLU A 3 -13.17 15.15 7.54
N ASN A 4 -14.38 14.57 7.50
CA ASN A 4 -14.73 13.41 6.68
C ASN A 4 -14.74 13.63 5.15
N GLU A 5 -14.82 14.87 4.64
CA GLU A 5 -14.92 15.11 3.19
C GLU A 5 -13.56 15.01 2.46
N GLU A 6 -12.45 14.96 3.21
CA GLU A 6 -11.09 14.91 2.64
C GLU A 6 -10.40 13.56 2.82
N MET A 7 -10.97 12.63 3.59
CA MET A 7 -10.36 11.32 3.84
C MET A 7 -10.59 10.36 2.68
N PHE A 8 -9.55 9.62 2.30
CA PHE A 8 -9.68 8.48 1.41
C PHE A 8 -10.35 7.31 2.14
N SER A 9 -11.37 6.74 1.52
CA SER A 9 -11.81 5.37 1.82
C SER A 9 -10.77 4.40 1.26
N VAL A 10 -10.40 3.39 2.04
CA VAL A 10 -9.43 2.36 1.64
C VAL A 10 -10.14 1.02 1.66
N GLU A 11 -10.19 0.35 0.52
CA GLU A 11 -10.81 -0.95 0.32
C GLU A 11 -9.76 -1.96 -0.12
N LEU A 12 -9.80 -3.18 0.45
CA LEU A 12 -8.95 -4.29 0.04
C LEU A 12 -9.58 -4.97 -1.17
N GLU A 13 -8.87 -5.00 -2.30
CA GLU A 13 -9.34 -5.58 -3.56
C GLU A 13 -8.90 -7.05 -3.68
N SER A 14 -7.61 -7.32 -3.53
CA SER A 14 -7.08 -8.68 -3.62
C SER A 14 -5.86 -8.91 -2.72
N VAL A 15 -5.65 -10.20 -2.41
CA VAL A 15 -4.43 -10.72 -1.81
C VAL A 15 -4.02 -11.92 -2.64
N ASP A 16 -3.01 -11.74 -3.47
CA ASP A 16 -2.48 -12.76 -4.35
C ASP A 16 -1.18 -13.31 -3.77
N ARG A 17 -0.99 -14.62 -3.86
CA ARG A 17 0.22 -15.31 -3.40
C ARG A 17 0.87 -16.03 -4.57
N GLU A 18 2.12 -15.69 -4.82
CA GLU A 18 2.96 -16.35 -5.80
C GLU A 18 4.07 -17.14 -5.09
N MET A 19 4.36 -18.32 -5.61
CA MET A 19 5.43 -19.18 -5.12
C MET A 19 6.40 -19.44 -6.25
N GLU A 20 7.62 -18.97 -6.10
CA GLU A 20 8.71 -19.29 -7.00
C GLU A 20 9.67 -20.26 -6.33
N VAL A 21 10.07 -21.30 -7.06
CA VAL A 21 11.12 -22.22 -6.60
C VAL A 21 12.38 -21.84 -7.33
N ASP A 22 13.34 -21.27 -6.60
CA ASP A 22 14.67 -21.00 -7.11
C ASP A 22 15.67 -22.07 -6.63
N GLY A 23 16.91 -22.01 -7.10
CA GLY A 23 17.97 -22.94 -6.70
C GLY A 23 18.36 -22.87 -5.20
N ASN A 24 17.83 -21.88 -4.47
CA ASN A 24 18.12 -21.61 -3.06
C ASN A 24 16.91 -21.84 -2.14
N GLY A 25 15.72 -22.16 -2.66
CA GLY A 25 14.53 -22.49 -1.87
C GLY A 25 13.21 -22.07 -2.53
N VAL A 26 12.14 -22.08 -1.73
CA VAL A 26 10.84 -21.52 -2.10
C VAL A 26 10.82 -20.07 -1.66
N VAL A 27 10.61 -19.15 -2.59
CA VAL A 27 10.30 -17.75 -2.31
C VAL A 27 8.80 -17.57 -2.42
N GLU A 28 8.18 -17.07 -1.36
CA GLU A 28 6.77 -16.71 -1.38
C GLU A 28 6.65 -15.19 -1.44
N THR A 29 5.97 -14.74 -2.48
CA THR A 29 5.70 -13.32 -2.71
C THR A 29 4.21 -13.09 -2.57
N PHE A 30 3.83 -12.05 -1.84
CA PHE A 30 2.44 -11.61 -1.76
C PHE A 30 2.29 -10.28 -2.49
N GLU A 31 1.24 -10.17 -3.28
CA GLU A 31 0.76 -8.92 -3.83
C GLU A 31 -0.57 -8.58 -3.16
N VAL A 32 -0.63 -7.44 -2.48
CA VAL A 32 -1.85 -6.93 -1.85
C VAL A 32 -2.29 -5.67 -2.59
N ARG A 33 -3.52 -5.66 -3.08
CA ARG A 33 -4.09 -4.53 -3.84
C ARG A 33 -5.13 -3.80 -3.01
N PHE A 34 -4.96 -2.49 -2.90
CA PHE A 34 -5.91 -1.59 -2.25
C PHE A 34 -6.44 -0.56 -3.26
N ASN A 35 -7.72 -0.27 -3.14
CA ASN A 35 -8.35 0.85 -3.81
C ASN A 35 -8.59 1.96 -2.79
N CYS A 36 -8.00 3.12 -3.04
CA CYS A 36 -8.12 4.30 -2.21
C CYS A 36 -8.95 5.35 -2.95
N ALA A 37 -10.17 5.64 -2.49
CA ALA A 37 -11.09 6.53 -3.19
C ALA A 37 -11.62 7.68 -2.30
N ARG A 38 -11.82 8.84 -2.91
CA ARG A 38 -12.59 10.00 -2.42
C ARG A 38 -13.41 10.57 -3.59
N PRO A 39 -14.39 11.47 -3.37
CA PRO A 39 -15.39 11.83 -4.39
C PRO A 39 -14.86 12.21 -5.79
N ASN A 40 -13.65 12.77 -5.89
CA ASN A 40 -13.05 13.21 -7.16
C ASN A 40 -11.67 12.60 -7.45
N CYS A 41 -11.28 11.55 -6.72
CA CYS A 41 -9.98 10.92 -6.90
C CYS A 41 -10.02 9.44 -6.49
N SER A 42 -9.47 8.57 -7.33
CA SER A 42 -9.23 7.17 -7.02
C SER A 42 -7.75 6.88 -7.27
N LEU A 43 -7.17 6.08 -6.39
CA LEU A 43 -5.78 5.66 -6.40
C LEU A 43 -5.77 4.14 -6.19
N GLU A 44 -4.96 3.44 -6.97
CA GLU A 44 -4.71 2.02 -6.80
C GLU A 44 -3.33 1.84 -6.17
N VAL A 45 -3.23 1.05 -5.11
CA VAL A 45 -1.98 0.79 -4.39
C VAL A 45 -1.68 -0.69 -4.40
N HIS A 46 -0.54 -1.05 -4.99
CA HIS A 46 -0.03 -2.42 -5.01
C HIS A 46 1.14 -2.52 -4.06
N VAL A 47 1.02 -3.42 -3.08
CA VAL A 47 2.08 -3.68 -2.11
C VAL A 47 2.58 -5.10 -2.32
N THR A 48 3.81 -5.23 -2.83
CA THR A 48 4.47 -6.51 -3.06
C THR A 48 5.58 -6.72 -2.05
N PHE A 49 5.63 -7.89 -1.43
CA PHE A 49 6.73 -8.24 -0.54
C PHE A 49 6.98 -9.74 -0.48
N ASP A 50 8.24 -10.10 -0.36
CA ASP A 50 8.68 -11.47 -0.13
C ASP A 50 8.62 -11.79 1.36
N VAL A 51 8.17 -13.00 1.67
CA VAL A 51 8.07 -13.49 3.04
C VAL A 51 8.56 -14.91 3.15
N LYS A 52 9.46 -15.10 4.12
CA LYS A 52 9.94 -16.42 4.50
C LYS A 52 9.05 -17.08 5.56
N ASP A 53 8.44 -16.29 6.46
CA ASP A 53 7.70 -16.79 7.63
C ASP A 53 6.57 -15.84 8.08
N VAL A 54 5.62 -15.50 7.20
CA VAL A 54 4.44 -14.69 7.59
C VAL A 54 3.18 -15.52 7.47
N THR A 55 2.38 -15.52 8.54
CA THR A 55 1.08 -16.18 8.50
C THR A 55 0.14 -15.40 7.59
N THR A 56 -0.76 -16.07 6.87
CA THR A 56 -1.71 -15.41 5.95
C THR A 56 -2.54 -14.30 6.62
N LEU A 57 -2.74 -14.39 7.95
CA LEU A 57 -3.46 -13.40 8.75
C LEU A 57 -2.70 -12.07 8.92
N GLU A 58 -1.39 -12.06 8.74
CA GLU A 58 -0.52 -10.89 8.94
C GLU A 58 -0.20 -10.16 7.63
N VAL A 59 -0.55 -10.74 6.48
CA VAL A 59 -0.28 -10.19 5.14
C VAL A 59 -0.92 -8.81 4.95
N VAL A 60 -2.22 -8.67 5.24
CA VAL A 60 -2.94 -7.40 5.09
C VAL A 60 -2.46 -6.33 6.09
N PRO A 61 -2.34 -6.61 7.41
CA PRO A 61 -1.77 -5.65 8.36
C PRO A 61 -0.37 -5.16 7.98
N ARG A 62 0.48 -6.06 7.46
CA ARG A 62 1.82 -5.70 6.99
C ARG A 62 1.75 -4.79 5.75
N ALA A 63 0.93 -5.14 4.77
CA ALA A 63 0.75 -4.34 3.57
C ALA A 63 0.22 -2.92 3.89
N MET A 64 -0.74 -2.81 4.81
CA MET A 64 -1.24 -1.53 5.33
C MET A 64 -0.14 -0.71 6.01
N SER A 65 0.74 -1.37 6.78
CA SER A 65 1.87 -0.69 7.45
C SER A 65 2.87 -0.12 6.43
N GLU A 66 3.23 -0.89 5.41
CA GLU A 66 4.14 -0.42 4.35
C GLU A 66 3.49 0.69 3.51
N MET A 67 2.21 0.57 3.17
CA MET A 67 1.44 1.63 2.51
C MET A 67 1.46 2.93 3.33
N GLY A 68 1.26 2.85 4.65
CA GLY A 68 1.34 4.01 5.54
C GLY A 68 2.71 4.69 5.52
N ARG A 69 3.80 3.91 5.51
CA ARG A 69 5.16 4.45 5.38
C ARG A 69 5.40 5.10 4.03
N ALA A 70 4.92 4.49 2.94
CA ALA A 70 5.04 5.04 1.60
C ALA A 70 4.32 6.38 1.47
N PHE A 71 3.08 6.48 1.97
CA PHE A 71 2.35 7.75 1.96
C PHE A 71 3.01 8.83 2.83
N ALA A 72 3.58 8.47 3.98
CA ALA A 72 4.33 9.42 4.80
C ALA A 72 5.57 9.96 4.07
N ALA A 73 6.33 9.09 3.40
CA ALA A 73 7.49 9.49 2.60
C ALA A 73 7.09 10.36 1.39
N LEU A 74 5.97 10.05 0.73
CA LEU A 74 5.43 10.88 -0.36
C LEU A 74 4.99 12.26 0.15
N ALA A 75 4.34 12.32 1.31
CA ALA A 75 3.95 13.58 1.93
C ALA A 75 5.18 14.47 2.21
N GLU A 76 6.24 13.90 2.81
CA GLU A 76 7.49 14.61 3.06
C GLU A 76 8.14 15.11 1.76
N GLN A 77 8.21 14.26 0.72
CA GLN A 77 8.77 14.66 -0.57
C GLN A 77 7.93 15.76 -1.24
N SER A 78 6.61 15.67 -1.18
CA SER A 78 5.70 16.63 -1.81
C SER A 78 5.67 18.00 -1.12
N ALA A 79 6.01 18.06 0.18
CA ALA A 79 6.11 19.33 0.90
C ALA A 79 7.15 20.27 0.27
N GLY A 80 8.20 19.72 -0.36
CA GLY A 80 9.21 20.50 -1.10
C GLY A 80 8.74 21.07 -2.43
N TRP A 81 7.55 20.66 -2.92
CA TRP A 81 7.00 21.09 -4.22
C TRP A 81 5.98 22.23 -4.06
N GLY A 82 5.53 22.51 -2.84
CA GLY A 82 4.44 23.46 -2.55
C GLY A 82 4.84 24.92 -2.29
N GLU A 83 6.14 25.26 -2.21
CA GLU A 83 6.59 26.65 -1.94
C GLU A 83 7.03 27.44 -3.19
N LYS A 84 6.92 26.87 -4.40
CA LYS A 84 7.12 27.62 -5.65
C LYS A 84 5.82 27.74 -6.40
N GLU A 85 4.97 28.66 -5.95
CA GLU A 85 4.08 29.52 -6.74
C GLU A 85 2.90 29.98 -5.87
N ALA A 86 3.11 31.11 -5.20
CA ALA A 86 2.07 32.07 -4.81
C ALA A 86 2.67 33.48 -4.87
#